data_AF-A0AA88N9X5-F1
#
_entry.id   AF-A0AA88N9X5-F1
#
_cell.length_a   1.000
_cell.length_b   1.000
_cell.length_c   1.000
_cell.angle_alpha   90.00
_cell.angle_beta   90.00
_cell.angle_gamma   90.00
#
_symmetry.space_group_name_H-M   'P 1'
#
loop_
_entity.id
_entity.type
_entity.pdbx_description
1 polymer ?
#
loop_
_entity_poly.entity_id
_entity_poly.type
_entity_poly.pdbx_seq_one_letter_code
_entity_poly.pdbx_strand_id
1 'polypeptide(L)'
;MSSQSEQRFRNTLVQREKGRTERYEKRTVRLAQLERKVTNRPECEEASQTAKTLLHNELARKREAKLAHVALILERRVALRRVLEEERQLYAKELSQKGLAIFQQRI
;
A
#
# COMPACT_ATOMS: atom_id res chain seq x y z
N MET A 1 52.95 -9.18 -42.63
CA MET A 1 52.00 -10.23 -43.08
C MET A 1 50.82 -10.35 -42.09
N SER A 2 49.98 -9.32 -41.89
CA SER A 2 48.86 -9.42 -40.91
C SER A 2 47.52 -8.77 -41.34
N SER A 3 47.44 -8.09 -42.48
CA SER A 3 46.24 -7.32 -42.85
C SER A 3 45.05 -8.18 -43.33
N GLN A 4 45.29 -9.32 -43.99
CA GLN A 4 44.21 -10.17 -44.51
C GLN A 4 43.47 -10.99 -43.44
N SER A 5 44.16 -11.41 -42.37
CA SER A 5 43.54 -12.20 -41.28
C SER A 5 42.67 -11.33 -40.38
N GLU A 6 43.10 -10.11 -40.06
CA GLU A 6 42.34 -9.13 -39.27
C GLU A 6 41.03 -8.72 -39.95
N GLN A 7 41.07 -8.53 -41.28
CA GLN A 7 39.89 -8.12 -42.05
C GLN A 7 38.84 -9.25 -42.13
N ARG A 8 39.28 -10.51 -42.23
CA ARG A 8 38.38 -11.68 -42.16
C ARG A 8 37.75 -11.83 -40.78
N PHE A 9 38.53 -11.63 -39.71
CA PHE A 9 38.03 -11.70 -38.34
C PHE A 9 36.97 -10.62 -38.07
N ARG A 10 37.23 -9.36 -38.47
CA ARG A 10 36.25 -8.27 -38.37
C ARG A 10 34.95 -8.60 -39.12
N ASN A 11 35.04 -9.17 -40.32
CA ASN A 11 33.85 -9.58 -41.08
C ASN A 11 33.03 -10.68 -40.38
N THR A 12 33.69 -11.68 -39.79
CA THR A 12 32.97 -12.72 -39.01
C THR A 12 32.33 -12.18 -37.74
N LEU A 13 32.97 -11.20 -37.09
CA LEU A 13 32.43 -10.56 -35.89
C LEU A 13 31.19 -9.72 -36.23
N VAL A 14 31.24 -8.96 -37.33
CA VAL A 14 30.10 -8.19 -37.87
C VAL A 14 28.93 -9.11 -38.25
N GLN A 15 29.18 -10.26 -38.89
CA GLN A 15 28.11 -11.22 -39.21
C GLN A 15 27.48 -11.84 -37.95
N ARG A 16 28.29 -12.15 -36.93
CA ARG A 16 27.78 -12.65 -35.65
C ARG A 16 26.95 -11.61 -34.91
N GLU A 17 27.37 -10.34 -34.93
CA GLU A 17 26.59 -9.26 -34.34
C GLU A 17 25.27 -9.06 -35.08
N LYS A 18 25.27 -8.96 -36.41
CA LYS A 18 24.03 -8.88 -37.21
C LYS A 18 23.06 -10.02 -36.88
N GLY A 19 23.55 -11.26 -36.78
CA GLY A 19 22.74 -12.41 -36.39
C GLY A 19 22.19 -12.34 -34.96
N ARG A 20 22.89 -11.67 -34.03
CA ARG A 20 22.38 -11.42 -32.66
C ARG A 20 21.29 -10.35 -32.68
N THR A 21 21.48 -9.27 -33.42
CA THR A 21 20.50 -8.18 -33.54
C THR A 21 19.21 -8.69 -34.15
N GLU A 22 19.28 -9.45 -35.25
CA GLU A 22 18.09 -10.03 -35.88
C GLU A 22 17.33 -10.99 -34.95
N ARG A 23 18.04 -11.77 -34.13
CA ARG A 23 17.40 -12.65 -33.14
C ARG A 23 16.75 -11.86 -32.02
N TYR A 24 17.36 -10.75 -31.60
CA TYR A 24 16.82 -9.86 -30.58
C TYR A 24 15.55 -9.17 -31.10
N GLU A 25 15.60 -8.60 -32.31
CA GLU A 25 14.44 -8.01 -32.98
C GLU A 25 13.29 -9.00 -33.17
N LYS A 26 13.58 -10.24 -33.60
CA LYS A 26 12.55 -11.28 -33.70
C LYS A 26 11.95 -11.64 -32.34
N ARG A 27 12.72 -11.58 -31.25
CA ARG A 27 12.23 -11.83 -29.89
C ARG A 27 11.37 -10.67 -29.38
N THR A 28 11.80 -9.43 -29.59
CA THR A 28 11.03 -8.24 -29.17
C THR A 28 9.72 -8.15 -29.93
N VAL A 29 9.71 -8.45 -31.24
CA VAL A 29 8.49 -8.50 -32.04
C VAL A 29 7.54 -9.60 -31.54
N ARG A 30 8.06 -10.80 -31.21
CA ARG A 30 7.23 -11.88 -30.64
C ARG A 30 6.67 -11.52 -29.27
N LEU A 31 7.46 -10.88 -28.41
CA LEU A 31 7.00 -10.41 -27.10
C LEU A 31 5.90 -9.35 -27.25
N ALA A 32 6.10 -8.35 -28.10
CA ALA A 32 5.08 -7.34 -28.38
C ALA A 32 3.80 -7.95 -28.99
N GLN A 33 3.93 -8.98 -29.83
CA GLN A 33 2.77 -9.72 -30.36
C GLN A 33 2.06 -10.54 -29.29
N LEU A 34 2.78 -11.11 -28.32
CA LEU A 34 2.20 -11.84 -27.19
C LEU A 34 1.51 -10.88 -26.21
N GLU A 35 2.13 -9.75 -25.88
CA GLU A 35 1.52 -8.70 -25.07
C GLU A 35 0.22 -8.20 -25.70
N ARG A 36 0.23 -7.89 -27.00
CA ARG A 36 -0.99 -7.52 -27.74
C ARG A 36 -2.06 -8.61 -27.73
N LYS A 37 -1.67 -9.90 -27.80
CA LYS A 37 -2.63 -11.01 -27.73
C LYS A 37 -3.21 -11.20 -26.33
N VAL A 38 -2.46 -10.88 -25.28
CA VAL A 38 -2.91 -10.93 -23.88
C VAL A 38 -3.83 -9.76 -23.55
N THR A 39 -3.50 -8.55 -24.01
CA THR A 39 -4.39 -7.37 -23.83
C THR A 39 -5.68 -7.48 -24.62
N ASN A 40 -5.67 -8.12 -25.80
CA ASN A 40 -6.87 -8.29 -26.63
C ASN A 40 -7.80 -9.42 -26.16
N ARG A 41 -7.56 -10.03 -24.98
CA ARG A 41 -8.47 -11.00 -24.37
C ARG A 41 -9.33 -10.29 -23.31
N PRO A 42 -10.63 -10.07 -23.54
CA PRO A 42 -11.50 -9.34 -22.61
C PRO A 42 -11.55 -9.99 -21.21
N GLU A 43 -11.44 -11.33 -21.15
CA GLU A 43 -11.37 -12.11 -19.90
C GLU A 43 -10.19 -11.71 -18.99
N CYS A 44 -9.08 -11.23 -19.57
CA CYS A 44 -7.87 -10.87 -18.83
C CYS A 44 -7.95 -9.45 -18.26
N GLU A 45 -8.64 -8.53 -18.95
CA GLU A 45 -8.91 -7.18 -18.46
C GLU A 45 -9.98 -7.18 -17.37
N GLU A 46 -11.02 -8.01 -17.50
CA GLU A 46 -12.05 -8.21 -16.47
C GLU A 46 -11.47 -8.84 -15.19
N ALA A 47 -10.58 -9.83 -15.31
CA ALA A 47 -9.86 -10.40 -14.17
C ALA A 47 -8.94 -9.37 -13.46
N SER A 48 -8.33 -8.45 -14.23
CA SER A 48 -7.51 -7.37 -13.67
C SER A 48 -8.36 -6.31 -12.95
N GLN A 49 -9.52 -5.96 -13.50
CA GLN A 49 -10.44 -5.00 -12.90
C GLN A 49 -11.08 -5.55 -11.63
N THR A 50 -11.52 -6.81 -11.64
CA THR A 50 -12.06 -7.50 -10.45
C THR A 50 -11.02 -7.65 -9.33
N ALA A 51 -9.76 -7.95 -9.65
CA ALA A 51 -8.69 -7.98 -8.65
C ALA A 51 -8.47 -6.60 -8.00
N LYS A 52 -8.52 -5.51 -8.79
CA LYS A 52 -8.40 -4.14 -8.27
C LYS A 52 -9.58 -3.75 -7.37
N THR A 53 -10.81 -4.08 -7.77
CA THR A 53 -11.99 -3.77 -6.95
C THR A 53 -11.98 -4.55 -5.62
N LEU A 54 -11.55 -5.81 -5.63
CA LEU A 54 -11.36 -6.60 -4.41
C LEU A 54 -10.33 -5.95 -3.46
N LEU A 55 -9.17 -5.53 -3.97
CA LEU A 55 -8.16 -4.82 -3.18
C LEU A 55 -8.69 -3.50 -2.59
N HIS A 56 -9.45 -2.73 -3.37
CA HIS A 56 -10.09 -1.51 -2.88
C HIS A 56 -11.11 -1.80 -1.77
N ASN A 57 -11.91 -2.85 -1.91
CA ASN A 57 -12.88 -3.28 -0.90
C ASN A 57 -12.19 -3.72 0.40
N GLU A 58 -11.07 -4.44 0.31
CA GLU A 58 -10.28 -4.81 1.49
C GLU A 58 -9.68 -3.59 2.20
N LEU A 59 -9.17 -2.61 1.44
CA LEU A 59 -8.65 -1.37 2.00
C LEU A 59 -9.76 -0.54 2.67
N ALA A 60 -10.95 -0.49 2.07
CA ALA A 60 -12.12 0.17 2.65
C ALA A 60 -12.51 -0.49 3.98
N ARG A 61 -12.64 -1.82 4.02
CA ARG A 61 -12.92 -2.59 5.24
C ARG A 61 -11.89 -2.35 6.35
N LYS A 62 -10.59 -2.31 6.00
CA LYS A 62 -9.52 -1.99 6.96
C LYS A 62 -9.64 -0.57 7.52
N ARG A 63 -10.05 0.41 6.71
CA ARG A 63 -10.28 1.78 7.16
C ARG A 63 -11.50 1.86 8.07
N GLU A 64 -12.60 1.21 7.71
CA GLU A 64 -13.81 1.13 8.54
C GLU A 64 -13.51 0.50 9.90
N ALA A 65 -12.77 -0.62 9.94
CA ALA A 65 -12.37 -1.25 11.18
C ALA A 65 -11.52 -0.33 12.07
N LYS A 66 -10.60 0.45 11.49
CA LYS A 66 -9.82 1.46 12.22
C LYS A 66 -10.69 2.57 12.78
N LEU A 67 -11.65 3.07 12.00
CA LEU A 67 -12.57 4.11 12.44
C LEU A 67 -13.46 3.61 13.58
N ALA A 68 -14.01 2.39 13.48
CA ALA A 68 -14.79 1.76 14.53
C ALA A 68 -13.98 1.60 15.82
N HIS A 69 -12.72 1.19 15.71
CA HIS A 69 -11.82 1.09 16.86
C HIS A 69 -11.59 2.45 17.53
N VAL A 70 -11.35 3.51 16.75
CA VAL A 70 -11.19 4.88 17.27
C VAL A 70 -12.47 5.37 17.94
N ALA A 71 -13.64 5.13 17.34
CA ALA A 71 -14.93 5.49 17.93
C ALA A 71 -15.11 4.84 19.31
N LEU A 72 -14.82 3.54 19.42
CA LEU A 72 -14.90 2.81 20.70
C LEU A 72 -13.93 3.36 21.74
N ILE A 73 -12.70 3.76 21.35
CA ILE A 73 -11.76 4.44 22.27
C ILE A 73 -12.34 5.76 22.77
N LEU A 74 -12.93 6.56 21.89
CA LEU A 74 -13.52 7.86 22.26
C LEU A 74 -14.70 7.68 23.21
N GLU A 75 -15.60 6.74 22.93
CA GLU A 75 -16.71 6.40 23.83
C GLU A 75 -16.22 5.96 25.21
N ARG A 76 -15.20 5.08 25.25
CA ARG A 76 -14.60 4.63 26.50
C ARG A 76 -13.95 5.78 27.27
N ARG A 77 -13.30 6.72 26.59
CA ARG A 77 -12.72 7.92 27.22
C ARG A 77 -13.80 8.81 27.83
N VAL A 78 -14.94 8.99 27.14
CA VAL A 78 -16.07 9.76 27.67
C VAL A 78 -16.66 9.06 28.89
N ALA A 79 -16.86 7.74 28.83
CA ALA A 79 -17.34 6.98 29.98
C ALA A 79 -16.40 7.09 31.19
N LEU A 80 -15.09 6.95 30.98
CA LEU A 80 -14.09 7.12 32.04
C LEU A 80 -14.13 8.52 32.65
N ARG A 81 -14.25 9.56 31.83
CA ARG A 81 -14.38 10.94 32.33
C ARG A 81 -15.59 11.12 33.23
N ARG A 82 -16.74 10.53 32.87
CA ARG A 82 -17.96 10.58 33.71
C ARG A 82 -17.73 9.93 35.06
N VAL A 83 -17.16 8.73 35.10
CA VAL A 83 -16.85 8.03 36.36
C VAL A 83 -15.91 8.84 37.24
N LEU A 84 -14.83 9.38 36.66
CA LEU A 84 -13.88 10.21 37.42
C LEU A 84 -14.52 11.49 37.95
N GLU A 85 -15.47 12.07 37.20
CA GLU A 85 -16.16 13.28 37.62
C GLU A 85 -17.18 13.00 38.73
N GLU A 86 -17.87 11.86 38.68
CA GLU A 86 -18.72 11.35 39.77
C GLU A 86 -17.89 11.10 41.04
N GLU A 87 -16.76 10.41 40.94
CA GLU A 87 -15.84 10.19 42.07
C GLU A 87 -15.33 11.51 42.63
N ARG A 88 -14.92 12.47 41.78
CA ARG A 88 -14.48 13.79 42.22
C ARG A 88 -15.58 14.51 43.02
N GLN A 89 -16.84 14.41 42.59
CA GLN A 89 -17.95 15.02 43.30
C GLN A 89 -18.21 14.36 44.66
N LEU A 90 -18.12 13.03 44.73
CA LEU A 90 -18.23 12.28 46.00
C LEU A 90 -17.12 12.70 46.97
N TYR A 91 -15.87 12.68 46.51
CA TYR A 91 -14.73 13.10 47.33
C TYR A 91 -14.83 14.57 47.78
N ALA A 92 -15.30 15.47 46.92
CA ALA A 92 -15.51 16.86 47.31
C ALA A 92 -16.54 17.01 48.43
N LYS A 93 -17.64 16.22 48.38
CA LYS A 93 -18.64 16.18 49.45
C LYS A 93 -18.04 15.64 50.74
N GLU A 94 -17.32 14.52 50.70
CA GLU A 94 -16.67 13.94 51.88
C GLU A 94 -15.65 14.89 52.53
N LEU A 95 -14.88 15.61 51.72
CA LEU A 95 -13.94 16.60 52.24
C LEU A 95 -14.65 17.79 52.87
N SER A 96 -15.73 18.27 52.23
CA SER A 96 -16.53 19.37 52.80
C SER A 96 -17.12 19.02 54.18
N GLN A 97 -17.54 17.77 54.38
CA GLN A 97 -18.00 17.26 55.68
C GLN A 97 -16.88 17.28 56.74
N LYS A 98 -15.63 17.12 56.32
CA LYS A 98 -14.44 17.19 57.18
C LYS A 98 -13.90 18.61 57.33
N GLY A 99 -14.55 19.62 56.75
CA GLY A 99 -14.07 21.01 56.74
C GLY A 99 -12.86 21.24 55.84
N LEU A 100 -12.56 20.31 54.92
CA LEU A 100 -11.45 20.37 53.97
C LEU A 100 -11.99 20.65 52.56
N ALA A 101 -11.16 21.21 51.68
CA ALA A 101 -11.55 21.50 50.29
C ALA A 101 -10.53 20.96 49.28
N ILE A 102 -11.01 20.50 48.13
CA ILE A 102 -10.15 20.16 46.98
C ILE A 102 -9.77 21.46 46.28
N PHE A 103 -8.47 21.66 46.03
CA PHE A 103 -8.00 22.79 45.24
C PHE A 103 -8.45 22.60 43.78
N GLN A 104 -9.40 23.44 43.32
CA GLN A 104 -9.79 23.46 41.93
C GLN A 104 -8.73 24.24 41.13
N GLN A 105 -7.93 23.54 40.32
CA GLN A 105 -7.12 24.20 39.29
C GLN A 105 -8.08 24.86 38.30
N ARG A 106 -8.00 26.19 38.16
CA ARG A 106 -8.67 26.92 37.07
C ARG A 106 -7.94 26.54 35.77
N ILE A 107 -8.63 25.82 34.90
CA ILE A 107 -8.18 25.49 33.53
C ILE A 107 -8.78 26.53 32.58
#